data_AF-A0A1B6NX63-F1
#
_entry.id   AF-A0A1B6NX63-F1
#
_cell.length_a   1.000
_cell.length_b   1.000
_cell.length_c   1.000
_cell.angle_alpha   90.00
_cell.angle_beta   90.00
_cell.angle_gamma   90.00
#
_symmetry.space_group_name_H-M   'P 1'
#
loop_
_entity.id
_entity.type
_entity.pdbx_description
1 polymer ?
#
loop_
_entity_poly.entity_id
_entity_poly.type
_entity_poly.pdbx_seq_one_letter_code
_entity_poly.pdbx_strand_id
1 'polypeptide(L)' 'MDLSKRRAANFKEVMVDMYGIDSSRLETIGYGETQLLDEGNNAEAHRVNRRISVTVKDTVKVAEEK' A
#
# COMPACT_ATOMS: atom_id res chain seq x y z
N MET A 1 -14.44 1.55 7.28
CA MET A 1 -12.98 1.65 6.98
C MET A 1 -12.30 0.28 6.94
N ASP A 2 -13.04 -0.82 7.07
CA ASP A 2 -12.51 -2.15 7.35
C ASP A 2 -12.05 -2.89 6.10
N LEU A 3 -12.66 -2.61 4.96
CA LEU A 3 -12.35 -3.29 3.70
C LEU A 3 -10.95 -2.93 3.17
N SER A 4 -10.54 -1.66 3.24
CA SER A 4 -9.21 -1.22 2.82
C SER A 4 -8.12 -1.80 3.72
N LYS A 5 -8.34 -1.82 5.04
CA LYS A 5 -7.42 -2.43 6.01
C LYS A 5 -7.26 -3.93 5.78
N ARG A 6 -8.36 -4.67 5.58
CA ARG A 6 -8.32 -6.11 5.29
C ARG A 6 -7.57 -6.43 3.99
N ARG A 7 -7.79 -5.63 2.94
CA ARG A 7 -7.06 -5.79 1.67
C ARG A 7 -5.55 -5.58 1.85
N ALA A 8 -5.16 -4.56 2.62
CA ALA A 8 -3.76 -4.30 2.91
C ALA A 8 -3.14 -5.41 3.78
N ALA A 9 -3.88 -5.95 4.76
CA ALA A 9 -3.44 -7.08 5.57
C ALA A 9 -3.21 -8.35 4.75
N ASN A 10 -4.15 -8.73 3.87
CA ASN A 10 -3.98 -9.88 2.97
C ASN A 10 -2.78 -9.70 2.04
N PHE A 11 -2.54 -8.48 1.55
CA PHE A 11 -1.36 -8.19 0.72
C PHE A 11 -0.06 -8.38 1.49
N LYS A 12 -0.03 -7.95 2.77
CA LYS A 12 1.11 -8.19 3.66
C LYS A 12 1.32 -9.68 3.93
N GLU A 13 0.26 -10.44 4.19
CA GLU A 13 0.36 -11.90 4.37
C GLU A 13 0.96 -12.57 3.13
N VAL A 14 0.50 -12.21 1.94
CA VAL A 14 1.07 -12.69 0.67
C VAL A 14 2.56 -12.36 0.54
N MET A 15 2.98 -11.14 0.91
CA MET A 15 4.39 -10.76 0.87
C MET A 15 5.26 -11.51 1.88
N VAL A 16 4.72 -11.81 3.06
CA VAL A 16 5.43 -12.59 4.09
C VAL A 16 5.51 -14.06 3.67
N ASP A 17 4.40 -14.64 3.22
CA ASP A 17 4.27 -16.07 2.92
C ASP A 17 4.97 -16.45 1.61
N MET A 18 4.71 -15.72 0.51
CA MET A 18 5.30 -16.06 -0.80
C MET A 18 6.71 -15.51 -1.00
N TYR A 19 7.04 -14.37 -0.39
CA TYR A 19 8.33 -13.69 -0.64
C TYR A 19 9.26 -13.66 0.58
N GLY A 20 8.83 -14.18 1.74
CA GLY A 20 9.64 -14.23 2.95
C GLY A 20 10.03 -12.85 3.48
N ILE A 21 9.29 -11.80 3.13
CA ILE A 21 9.57 -10.44 3.59
C ILE A 21 9.16 -10.33 5.04
N ASP A 22 10.07 -9.89 5.91
CA ASP A 22 9.76 -9.75 7.33
C ASP A 22 8.59 -8.79 7.56
N SER A 23 7.60 -9.27 8.32
CA SER A 23 6.36 -8.52 8.59
C SER A 23 6.62 -7.18 9.29
N SER A 24 7.75 -7.03 9.99
CA SER A 24 8.15 -5.80 10.66
C SER A 24 8.56 -4.70 9.66
N ARG A 25 8.96 -5.08 8.44
CA ARG A 25 9.31 -4.13 7.36
C ARG A 25 8.10 -3.62 6.58
N LEU A 26 6.94 -4.23 6.80
CA LEU A 26 5.72 -3.97 6.03
C LEU A 26 4.69 -3.27 6.91
N GLU A 27 4.41 -2.00 6.60
CA GLU A 27 3.35 -1.23 7.25
C GLU A 27 2.12 -1.16 6.34
N THR A 28 0.96 -1.54 6.86
CA THR A 28 -0.30 -1.57 6.10
C THR A 28 -1.23 -0.47 6.58
N ILE A 29 -1.45 0.53 5.74
CA ILE A 29 -2.35 1.65 6.04
C ILE A 29 -3.57 1.57 5.11
N GLY A 30 -4.77 1.55 5.70
CA GLY A 30 -6.03 1.53 4.96
C GLY A 30 -6.63 2.93 4.82
N TYR A 31 -6.33 3.63 3.72
CA TYR A 31 -6.82 5.00 3.47
C TYR A 31 -8.34 5.07 3.17
N GLY A 32 -8.98 3.97 2.78
CA GLY A 32 -10.43 3.97 2.50
C GLY A 32 -10.78 4.96 1.38
N GLU A 33 -11.77 5.82 1.63
CA GLU A 33 -12.25 6.85 0.68
C GLU A 33 -11.56 8.21 0.90
N THR A 34 -10.55 8.30 1.77
CA THR A 34 -9.87 9.58 2.05
C THR A 34 -8.85 10.00 0.99
N GLN A 35 -8.46 9.09 0.09
CA GLN A 35 -7.56 9.37 -1.03
C GLN A 35 -8.16 8.88 -2.35
N LEU A 36 -9.28 9.48 -2.74
CA LEU A 36 -9.86 9.29 -4.07
C LEU A 36 -8.95 9.96 -5.11
N LEU A 37 -8.60 9.23 -6.17
CA LEU A 37 -7.98 9.82 -7.36
C LEU A 37 -8.98 10.64 -8.16
N ASP A 38 -10.20 10.11 -8.20
CA ASP A 38 -11.31 10.64 -8.97
C ASP A 38 -12.51 10.74 -8.02
N GLU A 39 -12.95 11.97 -7.76
CA GLU A 39 -14.09 12.26 -6.89
C GLU A 39 -15.43 12.00 -7.60
N GLY A 40 -15.40 11.61 -8.89
CA GLY A 40 -16.57 11.25 -9.66
C GLY A 40 -17.31 10.06 -9.05
N ASN A 41 -18.63 10.15 -8.97
CA ASN A 41 -19.49 9.03 -8.55
C ASN A 41 -19.94 8.18 -9.74
N ASN A 42 -19.02 7.80 -10.63
CA ASN A 42 -19.32 6.99 -11.81
C ASN A 42 -18.57 5.65 -11.75
N ALA A 43 -19.05 4.66 -12.50
CA ALA A 43 -18.49 3.30 -12.46
C ALA A 43 -17.00 3.25 -12.84
N GLU A 44 -16.54 4.20 -13.65
CA GLU A 44 -15.15 4.31 -14.07
C GLU A 44 -14.26 4.85 -12.95
N ALA A 45 -14.62 5.95 -12.31
CA ALA A 45 -13.95 6.51 -11.14
C ALA A 45 -13.85 5.47 -10.01
N HIS A 46 -14.95 4.76 -9.73
CA HIS A 46 -14.94 3.63 -8.78
C HIS A 46 -13.96 2.52 -9.18
N ARG A 47 -13.77 2.27 -10.48
CA ARG A 47 -12.77 1.30 -10.98
C ARG A 47 -11.35 1.82 -10.76
N VAL A 48 -11.08 3.10 -11.01
CA VAL A 48 -9.74 3.70 -10.83
C VAL A 48 -9.36 3.81 -9.35
N ASN A 49 -10.33 4.12 -8.49
CA ASN A 49 -10.14 4.28 -7.04
C ASN A 49 -9.87 2.96 -6.31
N ARG A 50 -10.26 1.80 -6.88
CA ARG A 50 -9.97 0.47 -6.31
C ARG A 50 -8.53 0.02 -6.63
N ARG A 51 -7.54 0.69 -6.03
CA ARG A 51 -6.11 0.33 -6.18
C ARG A 51 -5.43 0.09 -4.84
N ILE A 52 -4.34 -0.69 -4.88
CA ILE A 52 -3.37 -0.81 -3.78
C ILE A 52 -2.12 -0.08 -4.24
N SER A 53 -1.61 0.84 -3.42
CA SER A 53 -0.35 1.54 -3.68
C SER A 53 0.70 1.04 -2.68
N VAL A 54 1.90 0.74 -3.19
CA VAL A 54 3.03 0.27 -2.39
C VAL A 54 4.17 1.26 -2.59
N THR A 55 4.64 1.85 -1.51
CA THR A 55 5.78 2.78 -1.53
C THR A 55 6.95 2.11 -0.81
N VAL A 56 8.01 1.81 -1.54
CA VAL A 56 9.25 1.29 -0.97
C VAL A 56 10.17 2.47 -0.68
N LYS A 57 10.48 2.69 0.60
CA LYS A 57 11.50 3.66 1.03
C LYS A 57 12.73 2.86 1.46
N ASP A 58 13.82 3.00 0.72
CA ASP A 58 15.11 2.46 1.12
C ASP A 58 15.98 3.59 1.69
N THR A 59 16.62 3.34 2.83
CA THR A 59 17.51 4.34 3.44
C THR A 59 18.92 4.04 2.97
N VAL A 60 19.24 4.47 1.75
CA VAL A 60 20.61 4.34 1.23
C VAL A 60 21.47 5.32 2.02
N LYS A 61 22.35 4.79 2.88
CA LYS A 61 23.42 5.60 3.49
C LYS A 61 24.36 6.01 2.35
N VAL A 62 24.20 7.24 1.87
CA VAL A 62 25.18 7.85 0.97
C VAL A 62 26.48 7.96 1.77
N ALA A 63 27.51 7.22 1.35
CA ALA A 63 28.83 7.40 1.90
C ALA A 63 29.27 8.83 1.56
N GLU A 64 29.46 9.67 2.58
CA GLU A 64 30.15 10.95 2.41
C GLU A 64 31.56 10.63 1.89
N GLU A 65 31.81 10.97 0.63
CA GLU A 65 33.15 10.98 0.07
C GLU A 65 33.93 12.12 0.74
N LYS A 66 35.06 11.77 1.35
CA LYS A 66 35.94 12.67 2.11
C LYS A 66 36.72 13.61 1.22
#